data_AF-A0A3T1B6W6-F1
#
_entry.id   AF-A0A3T1B6W6-F1
#
_cell.length_a   1.000
_cell.length_b   1.000
_cell.length_c   1.000
_cell.angle_alpha   90.00
_cell.angle_beta   90.00
_cell.angle_gamma   90.00
#
_symmetry.space_group_name_H-M   'P 1'
#
loop_
_entity.id
_entity.type
_entity.pdbx_description
1 polymer ?
#
loop_
_entity_poly.entity_id
_entity_poly.type
_entity_poly.pdbx_seq_one_letter_code
_entity_poly.pdbx_strand_id
1 'polypeptide(L)'
;MAGDLDIHPASLRGAGKRLQDAADRLDDLWRQHVTTGDGRGDIFGADPIGGLIGASYHAALDIADTSYTSVTVDLRGFADVLNGIADDVEQTDQSSAADIAGSTLEDPA
;
A
#
# COMPACT_ATOMS: atom_id res chain seq x y z
N MET A 1 -19.87 8.63 26.68
CA MET A 1 -18.49 8.28 27.07
C MET A 1 -17.87 7.60 25.87
N ALA A 2 -17.14 8.36 25.05
CA ALA A 2 -16.36 7.77 23.98
C ALA A 2 -15.27 6.94 24.66
N GLY A 3 -15.28 5.63 24.43
CA GLY A 3 -14.24 4.76 24.96
C GLY A 3 -12.90 5.26 24.42
N ASP A 4 -11.96 5.48 25.33
CA ASP A 4 -10.58 5.80 25.02
C ASP A 4 -10.05 4.63 24.18
N LEU A 5 -10.07 4.80 22.86
CA LEU A 5 -9.54 3.81 21.95
C LEU A 5 -8.03 3.95 22.10
N ASP A 6 -7.41 3.02 22.84
CA ASP A 6 -5.97 2.99 23.03
C ASP A 6 -5.30 2.66 21.69
N ILE A 7 -5.13 3.70 20.86
CA ILE A 7 -4.52 3.61 19.54
C ILE A 7 -3.02 3.71 19.77
N HIS A 8 -2.30 2.63 19.47
CA HIS A 8 -0.84 2.62 19.54
C HIS A 8 -0.22 3.01 18.18
N PRO A 9 0.37 4.21 18.03
CA PRO A 9 0.92 4.68 16.75
C PRO A 9 1.98 3.73 16.17
N ALA A 10 2.80 3.12 17.03
CA ALA A 10 3.80 2.13 16.63
C ALA A 10 3.18 0.90 15.94
N SER A 11 2.02 0.44 16.41
CA SER A 11 1.31 -0.70 15.81
C SER A 11 0.72 -0.34 14.44
N LEU A 12 0.20 0.88 14.29
CA LEU A 12 -0.30 1.40 13.01
C LEU A 12 0.82 1.51 11.98
N ARG A 13 1.96 2.11 12.34
CA ARG A 13 3.14 2.19 11.46
C ARG A 13 3.68 0.82 11.10
N GLY A 14 3.71 -0.12 12.06
CA GLY A 14 4.09 -1.49 11.80
C GLY A 14 3.16 -2.20 10.81
N ALA A 15 1.85 -1.93 10.87
CA ALA A 15 0.89 -2.44 9.91
C ALA A 15 1.04 -1.77 8.53
N GLY A 16 1.20 -0.44 8.48
CA GLY A 16 1.46 0.29 7.24
C GLY A 16 2.71 -0.21 6.52
N LYS A 17 3.81 -0.41 7.24
CA LYS A 17 5.04 -0.99 6.68
C LYS A 17 4.80 -2.37 6.06
N ARG A 18 4.07 -3.26 6.73
CA ARG A 18 3.77 -4.59 6.19
C ARG A 18 2.94 -4.53 4.90
N LEU A 19 2.04 -3.56 4.77
CA LEU A 19 1.27 -3.35 3.55
C LEU A 19 2.16 -2.82 2.41
N GLN A 20 3.07 -1.88 2.71
CA GLN A 20 4.08 -1.40 1.74
C GLN A 20 4.99 -2.54 1.27
N ASP A 21 5.54 -3.33 2.20
CA ASP A 21 6.40 -4.47 1.89
C ASP A 21 5.65 -5.51 1.02
N ALA A 22 4.35 -5.71 1.27
CA ALA A 22 3.51 -6.59 0.46
C ALA A 22 3.28 -6.04 -0.95
N ALA A 23 3.03 -4.73 -1.08
CA ALA A 23 2.86 -4.07 -2.37
C ALA A 23 4.14 -4.15 -3.21
N ASP A 24 5.30 -3.89 -2.61
CA ASP A 24 6.60 -3.94 -3.29
C ASP A 24 6.94 -5.35 -3.73
N ARG A 25 6.68 -6.35 -2.88
CA ARG A 25 6.85 -7.76 -3.25
C ARG A 25 5.94 -8.16 -4.42
N LEU A 26 4.71 -7.66 -4.46
CA LEU A 26 3.77 -7.97 -5.53
C LEU A 26 4.22 -7.35 -6.86
N ASP A 27 4.66 -6.09 -6.84
CA ASP A 27 5.24 -5.41 -8.00
C ASP A 27 6.47 -6.16 -8.54
N ASP A 28 7.38 -6.59 -7.67
CA ASP A 28 8.59 -7.33 -8.07
C ASP A 28 8.25 -8.67 -8.72
N LEU A 29 7.34 -9.44 -8.10
CA LEU A 29 6.91 -10.73 -8.65
C LEU A 29 6.21 -10.57 -10.00
N TRP A 30 5.37 -9.53 -10.15
CA TRP A 30 4.70 -9.25 -11.40
C TRP A 30 5.69 -8.85 -12.50
N ARG A 31 6.64 -7.96 -12.22
CA ARG A 31 7.71 -7.58 -13.16
C ARG A 31 8.55 -8.77 -13.59
N GLN A 32 8.88 -9.66 -12.65
CA GLN A 32 9.59 -10.90 -12.96
C GLN A 32 8.77 -11.81 -13.89
N HIS A 33 7.46 -11.91 -13.65
CA HIS A 33 6.55 -12.69 -14.48
C HIS A 33 6.49 -12.16 -15.91
N VAL A 34 6.23 -10.86 -16.09
CA VAL A 34 6.15 -10.22 -17.41
C VAL A 34 7.46 -10.34 -18.16
N THR A 35 8.60 -10.08 -17.50
CA THR A 35 9.94 -10.23 -18.11
C THR A 35 10.19 -11.67 -18.60
N THR A 36 9.73 -12.67 -17.84
CA THR A 36 9.83 -14.08 -18.23
C THR A 36 8.87 -14.45 -19.37
N GLY A 37 7.70 -13.80 -19.42
CA GLY A 37 6.69 -13.96 -20.47
C GLY A 37 7.16 -13.36 -21.80
N ASP A 38 7.68 -12.14 -21.80
CA ASP A 38 8.17 -11.45 -23.00
C ASP A 38 9.40 -12.13 -23.61
N GLY A 39 10.23 -12.78 -22.78
CA GLY A 39 11.34 -13.61 -23.23
C GLY A 39 10.91 -14.88 -24.00
N ARG A 40 9.61 -15.21 -24.02
CA ARG A 40 9.02 -16.29 -24.82
C ARG A 40 8.30 -15.78 -26.08
N GLY A 41 8.51 -14.51 -26.45
CA GLY A 41 7.94 -13.92 -27.65
C GLY A 41 8.15 -14.81 -28.87
N ASP A 42 7.03 -15.27 -29.43
CA ASP A 42 6.89 -16.15 -30.60
C ASP A 42 6.80 -17.67 -30.36
N ILE A 43 6.45 -18.14 -29.14
CA ILE A 43 6.10 -19.56 -28.94
C ILE A 43 4.81 -19.99 -29.63
N PHE A 44 3.93 -19.05 -29.99
CA PHE A 44 2.59 -19.37 -30.51
C PHE A 44 2.57 -19.59 -32.02
N GLY A 45 3.63 -19.19 -32.74
CA GLY A 45 3.75 -19.33 -34.19
C GLY A 45 3.01 -18.25 -34.98
N ALA A 46 3.45 -18.02 -36.22
CA ALA A 46 2.96 -16.95 -37.09
C ALA A 46 1.71 -17.31 -37.92
N ASP A 47 1.13 -18.50 -37.70
CA ASP A 47 -0.12 -18.87 -38.38
C ASP A 47 -1.33 -18.15 -37.75
N PRO A 48 -2.50 -18.10 -38.41
CA PRO A 48 -3.66 -17.39 -37.88
C PRO A 48 -4.14 -17.88 -36.51
N ILE A 49 -3.90 -19.16 -36.19
CA ILE A 49 -4.27 -19.74 -34.89
C ILE A 49 -3.29 -19.27 -33.81
N GLY A 50 -2.00 -19.30 -34.09
CA GLY A 50 -0.92 -18.76 -33.27
C GLY A 50 -1.06 -17.28 -33.01
N GLY A 51 -1.48 -16.51 -34.03
CA GLY A 51 -1.84 -15.10 -33.89
C GLY A 51 -3.00 -14.87 -32.93
N LEU A 52 -4.06 -15.69 -33.00
CA LEU A 52 -5.20 -15.60 -32.07
C LEU A 52 -4.82 -16.00 -30.64
N ILE A 53 -4.00 -17.04 -30.49
CA ILE A 53 -3.49 -17.48 -29.17
C ILE A 53 -2.62 -16.39 -28.56
N GLY A 54 -1.70 -15.80 -29.33
CA GLY A 54 -0.88 -14.67 -28.89
C GLY A 54 -1.72 -13.47 -28.47
N ALA A 55 -2.72 -13.09 -29.27
CA ALA A 55 -3.63 -11.99 -28.93
C ALA A 55 -4.44 -12.27 -27.64
N SER A 56 -4.91 -13.51 -27.45
CA SER A 56 -5.63 -13.92 -26.25
C SER A 56 -4.73 -13.92 -25.01
N TYR A 57 -3.47 -14.34 -25.17
CA TYR A 57 -2.46 -14.29 -24.12
C TYR A 57 -2.15 -12.85 -23.69
N HIS A 58 -1.93 -11.93 -24.65
CA HIS A 58 -1.72 -10.52 -24.34
C HIS A 58 -2.93 -9.88 -23.65
N ALA A 59 -4.16 -10.17 -24.11
CA ALA A 59 -5.36 -9.68 -23.44
C ALA A 59 -5.46 -10.17 -21.98
N ALA A 60 -5.07 -11.42 -21.71
CA ALA A 60 -5.02 -11.94 -20.35
C ALA A 60 -3.93 -11.26 -19.50
N LEU A 61 -2.77 -10.96 -20.09
CA LEU A 61 -1.71 -10.20 -19.43
C LEU A 61 -2.15 -8.78 -19.08
N ASP A 62 -2.83 -8.07 -19.98
CA ASP A 62 -3.31 -6.71 -19.74
C ASP A 62 -4.33 -6.64 -18.58
N ILE A 63 -5.24 -7.62 -18.52
CA ILE A 63 -6.22 -7.74 -17.42
C ILE A 63 -5.49 -8.01 -16.10
N ALA A 64 -4.49 -8.91 -16.14
CA ALA A 64 -3.69 -9.22 -14.97
C ALA A 64 -2.88 -8.01 -14.50
N ASP A 65 -2.24 -7.27 -15.41
CA ASP A 65 -1.47 -6.05 -15.13
C ASP A 65 -2.32 -4.99 -14.43
N THR A 66 -3.52 -4.76 -14.96
CA THR A 66 -4.49 -3.82 -14.36
C THR A 66 -4.87 -4.25 -12.95
N SER A 67 -5.11 -5.56 -12.75
CA SER A 67 -5.51 -6.10 -11.45
C SER A 67 -4.38 -5.98 -10.41
N TYR A 68 -3.15 -6.37 -10.78
CA TYR A 68 -1.99 -6.27 -9.89
C TYR A 68 -1.68 -4.82 -9.52
N THR A 69 -1.69 -3.93 -10.51
CA THR A 69 -1.46 -2.50 -10.29
C THR A 69 -2.52 -1.88 -9.37
N SER A 70 -3.80 -2.24 -9.54
CA SER A 70 -4.86 -1.76 -8.64
C SER A 70 -4.62 -2.20 -7.21
N VAL A 71 -4.28 -3.48 -7.01
CA VAL A 71 -4.03 -4.03 -5.66
C VAL A 71 -2.81 -3.38 -5.01
N THR A 72 -1.72 -3.14 -5.75
CA THR A 72 -0.54 -2.48 -5.16
C THR A 72 -0.80 -1.01 -4.83
N VAL A 73 -1.60 -0.31 -5.61
CA VAL A 73 -2.07 1.04 -5.28
C VAL A 73 -2.91 1.03 -4.01
N ASP A 74 -3.87 0.11 -3.88
CA ASP A 74 -4.74 0.04 -2.70
C ASP A 74 -3.95 -0.28 -1.43
N LEU A 75 -3.00 -1.23 -1.50
CA LEU A 75 -2.13 -1.58 -0.37
C LEU A 75 -1.30 -0.38 0.11
N ARG A 76 -0.74 0.40 -0.82
CA ARG A 76 0.01 1.62 -0.51
C ARG A 76 -0.91 2.69 0.08
N GLY A 77 -2.10 2.88 -0.49
CA GLY A 77 -3.10 3.81 0.05
C GLY A 77 -3.52 3.47 1.48
N PHE A 78 -3.75 2.20 1.79
CA PHE A 78 -4.03 1.78 3.17
C PHE A 78 -2.85 2.01 4.11
N ALA A 79 -1.62 1.79 3.65
CA ALA A 79 -0.44 2.10 4.46
C ALA A 79 -0.33 3.59 4.80
N ASP A 80 -0.61 4.46 3.82
CA ASP A 80 -0.58 5.92 4.00
C ASP A 80 -1.65 6.37 4.99
N VAL A 81 -2.85 5.80 4.92
CA VAL A 81 -3.93 6.07 5.90
C VAL A 81 -3.51 5.67 7.31
N LEU A 82 -2.90 4.49 7.49
CA LEU A 82 -2.45 4.03 8.81
C LEU A 82 -1.36 4.94 9.40
N ASN A 83 -0.44 5.41 8.56
CA ASN A 83 0.59 6.35 8.97
C ASN A 83 -0.01 7.71 9.33
N GLY A 84 -0.98 8.21 8.55
CA GLY A 84 -1.69 9.46 8.85
C GLY A 84 -2.41 9.41 10.19
N ILE A 85 -3.11 8.31 10.50
CA ILE A 85 -3.76 8.13 11.80
C ILE A 85 -2.72 8.08 12.93
N ALA A 86 -1.57 7.44 12.72
CA ALA A 86 -0.49 7.40 13.71
C ALA A 86 0.06 8.81 14.02
N ASP A 87 0.24 9.62 12.97
CA ASP A 87 0.72 11.00 13.08
C ASP A 87 -0.30 11.90 13.79
N ASP A 88 -1.59 11.77 13.45
CA ASP A 88 -2.69 12.52 14.08
C ASP A 88 -2.78 12.25 15.60
N VAL A 89 -2.62 10.98 16.00
CA VAL A 89 -2.64 10.58 17.42
C VAL A 89 -1.46 11.19 18.17
N GLU A 90 -0.24 11.08 17.63
CA GLU A 90 0.95 11.65 18.28
C GLU A 90 0.88 13.17 18.38
N GLN A 91 0.36 13.84 17.34
CA GLN A 91 0.17 15.29 17.38
C GLN A 91 -0.87 15.70 18.44
N THR A 92 -1.95 14.94 18.58
CA THR A 92 -2.99 15.18 19.59
C THR A 92 -2.43 15.00 21.00
N ASP A 93 -1.65 13.95 21.23
CA ASP A 93 -1.00 13.69 22.52
C ASP A 93 0.00 14.79 22.89
N GLN A 94 0.82 15.23 21.93
CA GLN A 94 1.78 16.33 22.14
C GLN A 94 1.09 17.65 22.45
N SER A 95 0.01 17.97 21.75
CA SER A 95 -0.77 19.21 21.97
C SER A 95 -1.42 19.19 23.35
N SER A 96 -2.03 18.06 23.73
CA SER A 96 -2.64 17.88 25.05
C SER A 96 -1.61 17.99 26.18
N ALA A 97 -0.41 17.42 26.00
CA ALA A 97 0.68 17.53 26.96
C ALA A 97 1.18 18.98 27.12
N ALA A 98 1.26 19.74 26.01
CA ALA A 98 1.67 21.14 26.02
C ALA A 98 0.64 22.04 26.73
N ASP A 99 -0.66 21.83 26.49
CA ASP A 99 -1.73 22.59 27.15
C ASP A 99 -1.73 22.38 28.66
N ILE A 100 -1.54 21.13 29.12
CA ILE A 100 -1.41 20.82 30.55
C ILE A 100 -0.18 21.53 31.15
N ALA A 101 0.97 21.47 30.45
CA ALA A 101 2.19 22.13 30.92
C ALA A 101 2.05 23.66 30.97
N GLY A 102 1.35 24.27 30.01
CA GLY A 102 1.08 25.71 29.97
C GLY A 102 0.12 26.16 31.09
N SER A 103 -0.96 25.41 31.32
CA SER A 103 -1.92 25.69 32.41
C SER A 103 -1.30 25.63 33.80
N THR A 104 -0.21 24.87 33.99
CA THR A 104 0.44 24.72 35.30
C THR A 104 1.36 25.91 35.64
N LEU A 105 1.65 26.79 34.68
CA LEU A 105 2.53 27.95 34.85
C LEU A 105 1.79 29.29 35.05
N GLU A 106 0.46 29.32 34.92
CA GLU A 106 -0.38 30.53 35.05
C GLU A 106 -1.09 30.70 36.42
N ASP A 107 -0.66 30.01 37.48
CA ASP A 107 -1.17 30.27 38.84
C ASP A 107 -0.14 31.03 39.71
N PRO A 108 -0.05 32.37 39.59
CA PRO A 108 0.57 33.20 40.61
C PRO A 108 -0.44 33.53 41.71
N ALA A 109 -0.07 33.17 42.94
CA ALA A 109 -0.73 33.50 44.20
C ALA A 109 -1.04 34.99 44.40
#